data_AF-A0A966QVF3-F1
#
_entry.id   AF-A0A966QVF3-F1
#
_cell.length_a   1.000
_cell.length_b   1.000
_cell.length_c   1.000
_cell.angle_alpha   90.00
_cell.angle_beta   90.00
_cell.angle_gamma   90.00
#
_symmetry.space_group_name_H-M   'P 1'
#
loop_
_entity.id
_entity.type
_entity.pdbx_description
1 polymer ?
#
loop_
_entity_poly.entity_id
_entity_poly.type
_entity_poly.pdbx_seq_one_letter_code
_entity_poly.pdbx_strand_id
1 'polypeptide(L)'
;MSSSSNWQPGDQEAIRLCLGLPATVPCLDAIDRAMADLLRQHPAGVLSARALLDAVALIDQQLLAAGPEQDQAIQKSSHSGPIAGSVAAAGEAPLQKADVIAYDTALLREESETTYANPSSPAMGLLRRRRGYADQLLLLLPALSSWVQFTAQASGQLGTTPMLRG
;
A
#
# COMPACT_ATOMS: atom_id res chain seq x y z
N MET A 1 17.32 -32.34 -4.33
CA MET A 1 16.30 -31.92 -3.33
C MET A 1 14.98 -31.84 -4.06
N SER A 2 14.13 -32.85 -3.89
CA SER A 2 12.85 -32.93 -4.60
C SER A 2 11.87 -31.98 -3.92
N SER A 3 11.73 -30.77 -4.43
CA SER A 3 10.67 -29.86 -4.01
C SER A 3 9.35 -30.52 -4.36
N SER A 4 8.68 -31.11 -3.37
CA SER A 4 7.38 -31.76 -3.56
C SER A 4 6.42 -30.72 -4.15
N SER A 5 5.92 -30.95 -5.35
CA SER A 5 4.93 -30.12 -6.03
C SER A 5 3.53 -30.25 -5.40
N ASN A 6 3.45 -30.58 -4.12
CA ASN A 6 2.22 -30.83 -3.41
C ASN A 6 1.85 -29.64 -2.51
N TRP A 7 0.57 -29.44 -2.30
CA TRP A 7 0.05 -28.43 -1.40
C TRP A 7 0.40 -28.74 0.06
N GLN A 8 0.63 -27.69 0.84
CA GLN A 8 0.81 -27.75 2.28
C GLN A 8 -0.50 -27.40 3.01
N PRO A 9 -0.68 -27.86 4.26
CA PRO A 9 -1.89 -27.61 5.04
C PRO A 9 -2.23 -26.12 5.23
N GLY A 10 -1.23 -25.23 5.16
CA GLY A 10 -1.43 -23.78 5.28
C GLY A 10 -1.76 -23.06 3.96
N ASP A 11 -1.61 -23.72 2.80
CA ASP A 11 -1.76 -23.05 1.50
C ASP A 11 -3.21 -22.65 1.23
N GLN A 12 -4.19 -23.45 1.70
CA GLN A 12 -5.62 -23.12 1.59
C GLN A 12 -5.94 -21.79 2.28
N GLU A 13 -5.44 -21.61 3.51
CA GLU A 13 -5.67 -20.40 4.29
C GLU A 13 -4.92 -19.19 3.70
N ALA A 14 -3.70 -19.42 3.20
CA ALA A 14 -2.94 -18.37 2.53
C ALA A 14 -3.64 -17.89 1.25
N ILE A 15 -4.21 -18.78 0.43
CA ILE A 15 -5.00 -18.42 -0.75
C ILE A 15 -6.24 -17.62 -0.32
N ARG A 16 -6.95 -18.07 0.72
CA ARG A 16 -8.12 -17.38 1.25
C ARG A 16 -7.80 -15.93 1.65
N LEU A 17 -6.73 -15.74 2.43
CA LEU A 17 -6.28 -14.43 2.91
C LEU A 17 -5.73 -13.54 1.79
N CYS A 18 -5.01 -14.12 0.82
CA CYS A 18 -4.48 -13.40 -0.33
C CYS A 18 -5.61 -12.80 -1.17
N LEU A 19 -6.65 -13.60 -1.46
CA LEU A 19 -7.79 -13.24 -2.31
C LEU A 19 -8.93 -12.54 -1.56
N GLY A 20 -8.85 -12.40 -0.23
CA GLY A 20 -9.91 -11.78 0.58
C GLY A 20 -11.20 -12.59 0.59
N LEU A 21 -11.09 -13.91 0.56
CA LEU A 21 -12.23 -14.83 0.53
C LEU A 21 -12.78 -15.11 1.95
N PRO A 22 -14.10 -15.34 2.09
CA PRO A 22 -14.73 -15.63 3.37
C PRO A 22 -14.36 -17.04 3.86
N ALA A 23 -14.24 -17.21 5.18
CA ALA A 23 -14.02 -18.51 5.83
C ALA A 23 -15.31 -19.35 5.93
N THR A 24 -16.10 -19.39 4.87
CA THR A 24 -17.33 -20.18 4.80
C THR A 24 -17.02 -21.56 4.22
N VAL A 25 -17.65 -22.62 4.75
CA VAL A 25 -17.50 -24.01 4.26
C VAL A 25 -17.53 -24.14 2.73
N PRO A 26 -18.53 -23.60 2.00
CA PRO A 26 -18.56 -23.73 0.54
C PRO A 26 -17.41 -23.00 -0.18
N CYS A 27 -16.85 -21.95 0.42
CA CYS A 27 -15.69 -21.26 -0.13
C CYS A 27 -14.41 -22.07 0.10
N LEU A 28 -14.27 -22.69 1.28
CA LEU A 28 -13.13 -23.57 1.58
C LEU A 28 -13.12 -24.80 0.66
N ASP A 29 -14.29 -25.42 0.44
CA ASP A 29 -14.46 -26.52 -0.52
C ASP A 29 -14.11 -26.10 -1.96
N ALA A 30 -14.47 -24.87 -2.34
CA ALA A 30 -14.13 -24.33 -3.67
C ALA A 30 -12.62 -24.11 -3.83
N ILE A 31 -11.93 -23.65 -2.78
CA ILE A 31 -10.47 -23.51 -2.74
C ILE A 31 -9.81 -24.89 -2.84
N ASP A 32 -10.26 -25.88 -2.06
CA ASP A 32 -9.71 -27.24 -2.11
C ASP A 32 -9.88 -27.88 -3.48
N ARG A 33 -11.05 -27.69 -4.10
CA ARG A 33 -11.29 -28.17 -5.47
C ARG A 33 -10.36 -27.49 -6.48
N ALA A 34 -10.19 -26.18 -6.39
CA ALA A 34 -9.30 -25.43 -7.28
C ALA A 34 -7.82 -25.85 -7.08
N MET A 35 -7.39 -26.06 -5.85
CA MET A 35 -6.06 -26.59 -5.51
C MET A 35 -5.86 -27.99 -6.09
N ALA A 36 -6.82 -28.90 -5.91
CA ALA A 36 -6.77 -30.25 -6.46
C ALA A 36 -6.74 -30.25 -7.99
N ASP A 37 -7.54 -29.40 -8.64
CA ASP A 37 -7.54 -29.26 -10.10
C ASP A 37 -6.21 -28.70 -10.62
N LEU A 38 -5.63 -27.69 -9.96
CA LEU A 38 -4.30 -27.18 -10.35
C LEU A 38 -3.22 -28.26 -10.23
N LEU A 39 -3.22 -29.01 -9.13
CA LEU A 39 -2.27 -30.10 -8.93
C LEU A 39 -2.40 -31.18 -10.01
N ARG A 40 -3.65 -31.50 -10.40
CA ARG A 40 -3.96 -32.52 -11.41
C ARG A 40 -3.60 -32.08 -12.82
N GLN A 41 -3.87 -30.82 -13.18
CA GLN A 41 -3.68 -30.30 -14.53
C GLN A 41 -2.25 -29.79 -14.77
N HIS A 42 -1.68 -29.10 -13.78
CA HIS A 42 -0.39 -28.42 -13.87
C HIS A 42 0.37 -28.47 -12.54
N PRO A 43 1.02 -29.60 -12.20
CA PRO A 43 1.72 -29.76 -10.92
C PRO A 43 2.85 -28.74 -10.72
N ALA A 44 3.50 -28.29 -11.80
CA ALA A 44 4.49 -27.21 -11.74
C ALA A 44 3.88 -25.87 -11.29
N GLY A 45 2.59 -25.63 -11.58
CA GLY A 45 1.86 -24.42 -11.20
C GLY A 45 1.67 -24.29 -9.68
N VAL A 46 1.73 -25.38 -8.93
CA VAL A 46 1.66 -25.38 -7.46
C VAL A 46 2.86 -24.63 -6.86
N LEU A 47 4.06 -24.85 -7.41
CA LEU A 47 5.26 -24.14 -6.95
C LEU A 47 5.18 -22.64 -7.26
N SER A 48 4.67 -22.28 -8.44
CA SER A 48 4.43 -20.88 -8.81
C SER A 48 3.39 -20.22 -7.92
N ALA A 49 2.26 -20.89 -7.65
CA ALA A 49 1.24 -20.41 -6.73
C ALA A 49 1.83 -20.16 -5.34
N ARG A 50 2.66 -21.07 -4.82
CA ARG A 50 3.29 -20.90 -3.51
C ARG A 50 4.29 -19.76 -3.48
N ALA A 51 5.12 -19.61 -4.52
CA ALA A 51 6.02 -18.46 -4.62
C ALA A 51 5.27 -17.11 -4.63
N LEU A 52 4.06 -17.07 -5.22
CA LEU A 52 3.20 -15.87 -5.17
C LEU A 52 2.66 -15.62 -3.75
N LEU A 53 2.23 -16.67 -3.04
CA LEU A 53 1.77 -16.57 -1.65
C LEU A 53 2.89 -16.10 -0.72
N ASP A 54 4.10 -16.63 -0.87
CA ASP A 54 5.29 -16.20 -0.12
C ASP A 54 5.63 -14.73 -0.40
N ALA A 55 5.55 -14.30 -1.67
CA ALA A 55 5.78 -12.90 -2.04
C ALA A 55 4.74 -11.96 -1.41
N VAL A 56 3.47 -12.38 -1.34
CA VAL A 56 2.40 -11.63 -0.66
C VAL A 56 2.66 -11.55 0.84
N ALA A 57 3.03 -12.66 1.48
CA ALA A 57 3.37 -12.68 2.90
C ALA A 57 4.55 -11.75 3.23
N LEU A 58 5.55 -11.68 2.35
CA LEU A 58 6.70 -10.77 2.48
C LEU A 58 6.27 -9.30 2.33
N ILE A 59 5.33 -9.00 1.44
CA ILE A 59 4.75 -7.64 1.33
C ILE A 59 3.96 -7.29 2.58
N ASP A 60 3.11 -8.19 3.08
CA ASP A 60 2.31 -7.96 4.28
C ASP A 60 3.22 -7.71 5.50
N GLN A 61 4.34 -8.44 5.62
CA GLN A 61 5.37 -8.15 6.62
C GLN A 61 6.03 -6.79 6.44
N GLN A 62 6.36 -6.39 5.21
CA GLN A 62 6.92 -5.06 4.94
C GLN A 62 5.93 -3.96 5.29
N LEU A 63 4.64 -4.14 5.01
CA LEU A 63 3.58 -3.19 5.35
C LEU A 63 3.41 -3.06 6.87
N LEU A 64 3.51 -4.16 7.61
CA LEU A 64 3.48 -4.14 9.08
C LEU A 64 4.73 -3.51 9.69
N ALA A 65 5.91 -3.77 9.12
CA ALA A 65 7.18 -3.21 9.58
C ALA A 65 7.34 -1.72 9.23
N ALA A 66 6.76 -1.29 8.10
CA ALA A 66 6.74 0.09 7.63
C ALA A 66 5.74 0.97 8.40
N GLY A 67 5.67 0.83 9.73
CA GLY A 67 4.80 1.61 10.63
C GLY A 67 4.97 3.14 10.52
N PRO A 68 4.40 3.94 11.45
CA PRO A 68 4.14 5.39 11.29
C PRO A 68 5.36 6.29 10.97
N GLU A 69 6.55 5.71 10.91
CA GLU A 69 7.79 6.34 10.47
C GLU A 69 7.77 6.73 8.97
N GLN A 70 6.99 6.04 8.11
CA GLN A 70 6.85 6.44 6.70
C GLN A 70 5.96 7.68 6.51
N ASP A 71 5.08 7.98 7.46
CA ASP A 71 4.23 9.19 7.44
C ASP A 71 5.00 10.45 7.90
N GLN A 72 6.22 10.29 8.43
CA GLN A 72 7.09 11.38 8.88
C GLN A 72 8.18 11.74 7.85
N ALA A 73 8.31 10.99 6.76
CA ALA A 73 9.33 11.21 5.76
C ALA A 73 8.91 12.30 4.75
N ILE A 74 9.17 13.56 5.14
CA ILE A 74 9.46 14.77 4.36
C ILE A 74 8.73 15.97 5.00
N GLN A 75 9.00 16.22 6.29
CA GLN A 75 9.16 17.60 6.73
C GLN A 75 10.66 17.89 6.75
N LYS A 76 11.25 18.03 5.56
CA LYS A 76 12.63 18.49 5.46
C LYS A 76 12.60 20.02 5.62
N SER A 77 12.59 20.48 6.87
CA SER A 77 12.78 21.88 7.19
C SER A 77 14.24 22.26 6.89
N SER A 78 14.52 22.61 5.64
CA SER A 78 15.80 23.23 5.29
C SER A 78 15.77 24.67 5.77
N HIS A 79 16.39 24.92 6.93
CA HIS A 79 16.70 26.26 7.40
C HIS A 79 17.83 26.82 6.52
N SER A 80 17.48 27.66 5.54
CA SER A 80 18.49 28.49 4.89
C SER A 80 18.84 29.62 5.84
N GLY A 81 20.02 29.53 6.45
CA GLY A 81 20.62 30.69 7.12
C GLY A 81 20.82 31.87 6.14
N PRO A 82 21.11 33.06 6.68
CA PRO A 82 21.16 34.29 5.90
C PRO A 82 22.11 34.19 4.71
N ILE A 83 21.65 34.69 3.56
CA ILE A 83 22.42 34.74 2.32
C ILE A 83 23.72 35.50 2.58
N ALA A 84 24.86 34.89 2.26
CA ALA A 84 26.16 35.53 2.30
C ALA A 84 26.14 36.75 1.37
N GLY A 85 26.22 37.95 1.97
CA GLY A 85 26.14 39.24 1.27
C GLY A 85 25.04 40.18 1.79
N SER A 86 24.20 39.76 2.74
CA SER A 86 23.24 40.67 3.41
C SER A 86 23.88 41.45 4.57
N VAL A 87 23.49 42.72 4.73
CA VAL A 87 23.96 43.65 5.79
C VAL A 87 23.72 43.11 7.20
N ALA A 88 22.80 42.15 7.38
CA ALA A 88 22.55 41.47 8.66
C ALA A 88 23.71 40.55 9.10
N ALA A 89 24.60 40.12 8.18
CA ALA A 89 25.76 39.28 8.53
C ALA A 89 26.87 40.05 9.27
N ALA A 90 26.84 41.39 9.25
CA ALA A 90 27.87 42.24 9.84
C ALA A 90 27.59 42.68 11.30
N GLY A 91 26.45 42.30 11.89
CA GLY A 91 26.15 42.58 13.29
C GLY A 91 26.02 44.08 13.65
N GLU A 92 25.71 44.93 12.68
CA GLU A 92 25.62 46.38 12.90
C GLU A 92 24.16 46.83 12.93
N ALA A 93 23.78 47.49 14.03
CA ALA A 93 22.40 47.90 14.30
C ALA A 93 21.98 49.08 13.38
N PRO A 94 20.76 49.06 12.81
CA PRO A 94 20.31 50.11 11.91
C PRO A 94 20.04 51.43 12.66
N LEU A 95 20.61 52.52 12.14
CA LEU A 95 20.56 53.87 12.75
C LEU A 95 19.31 54.69 12.38
N GLN A 96 18.40 54.22 11.51
CA GLN A 96 17.25 55.01 11.07
C GLN A 96 15.93 54.23 10.96
N LYS A 97 14.84 54.89 11.39
CA LYS A 97 13.46 54.36 11.44
C LYS A 97 12.85 54.00 10.07
N ALA A 98 13.38 54.52 8.96
CA ALA A 98 12.85 54.25 7.62
C ALA A 98 13.30 52.89 7.06
N ASP A 99 14.45 52.36 7.51
CA ASP A 99 14.92 51.01 7.15
C ASP A 99 14.16 49.91 7.90
N VAL A 100 13.46 50.24 8.99
CA VAL A 100 12.67 49.28 9.77
C VAL A 100 11.54 48.68 8.92
N ILE A 101 11.00 49.43 7.96
CA ILE A 101 9.91 48.96 7.08
C ILE A 101 10.44 48.00 5.99
N ALA A 102 11.67 48.22 5.51
CA ALA A 102 12.34 47.27 4.61
C ALA A 102 12.79 46.01 5.37
N TYR A 103 13.21 46.16 6.63
CA TYR A 103 13.56 45.05 7.50
C TYR A 103 12.34 44.17 7.84
N ASP A 104 11.18 44.77 8.10
CA ASP A 104 9.93 44.05 8.41
C ASP A 104 9.31 43.38 7.17
N THR A 105 9.42 43.99 5.99
CA THR A 105 8.89 43.41 4.75
C THR A 105 9.76 42.27 4.19
N ALA A 106 11.03 42.20 4.58
CA ALA A 106 11.90 41.05 4.30
C ALA A 106 11.70 39.91 5.31
N LEU A 107 11.25 40.19 6.54
CA LEU A 107 11.11 39.19 7.61
C LEU A 107 9.85 38.32 7.46
N LEU A 108 8.84 38.77 6.72
CA LEU A 108 7.50 38.17 6.72
C LEU A 108 7.04 37.63 5.35
N ARG A 109 7.96 37.35 4.43
CA ARG A 109 7.63 36.54 3.24
C ARG A 109 7.94 35.08 3.50
N GLU A 110 7.12 34.50 4.37
CA GLU A 110 7.00 33.05 4.53
C GLU A 110 6.24 32.50 3.31
N GLU A 111 6.93 32.37 2.17
CA GLU A 111 6.43 31.57 1.05
C GLU A 111 6.45 30.09 1.47
N SER A 112 5.36 29.66 2.10
CA SER A 112 5.05 28.27 2.41
C SER A 112 4.66 27.54 1.11
N GLU A 113 5.65 27.26 0.26
CA GLU A 113 5.44 26.39 -0.88
C GLU A 113 5.29 24.95 -0.38
N THR A 114 4.04 24.52 -0.20
CA THR A 114 3.70 23.12 0.06
C THR A 114 4.05 22.30 -1.18
N THR A 115 5.31 21.93 -1.30
CA THR A 115 5.75 20.95 -2.29
C THR A 115 5.13 19.62 -1.88
N TYR A 116 4.03 19.25 -2.53
CA TYR A 116 3.42 17.92 -2.41
C TYR A 116 4.46 16.88 -2.84
N ALA A 117 5.15 16.28 -1.86
CA ALA A 117 5.99 15.14 -2.10
C ALA A 117 5.14 14.04 -2.76
N ASN A 118 5.48 13.74 -4.01
CA ASN A 118 5.11 12.63 -4.89
C ASN A 118 3.91 11.72 -4.46
N PRO A 119 2.83 11.63 -5.28
CA PRO A 119 1.55 10.98 -4.95
C PRO A 119 1.54 9.44 -4.84
N SER A 120 2.60 8.79 -4.36
CA SER A 120 2.52 7.37 -3.98
C SER A 120 3.43 7.09 -2.79
N SER A 121 2.82 7.08 -1.61
CA SER A 121 3.44 6.51 -0.41
C SER A 121 4.05 5.14 -0.75
N PRO A 122 5.27 4.82 -0.28
CA PRO A 122 5.88 3.51 -0.48
C PRO A 122 4.93 2.35 -0.09
N ALA A 123 4.08 2.55 0.92
CA ALA A 123 3.00 1.63 1.28
C ALA A 123 1.97 1.40 0.16
N MET A 124 1.59 2.44 -0.58
CA MET A 124 0.69 2.33 -1.74
C MET A 124 1.33 1.55 -2.90
N GLY A 125 2.64 1.67 -3.09
CA GLY A 125 3.38 0.86 -4.06
C GLY A 125 3.36 -0.63 -3.71
N LEU A 126 3.58 -0.95 -2.43
CA LEU A 126 3.49 -2.31 -1.89
C LEU A 126 2.08 -2.90 -2.03
N LEU A 127 1.03 -2.13 -1.73
CA LEU A 127 -0.36 -2.57 -1.88
C LEU A 127 -0.73 -2.88 -3.35
N ARG A 128 -0.28 -2.07 -4.32
CA ARG A 128 -0.48 -2.38 -5.74
C ARG A 128 0.22 -3.68 -6.14
N ARG A 129 1.43 -3.90 -5.63
CA ARG A 129 2.21 -5.11 -5.91
C ARG A 129 1.54 -6.36 -5.31
N ARG A 130 1.03 -6.26 -4.08
CA ARG A 130 0.21 -7.30 -3.45
C ARG A 130 -0.98 -7.68 -4.33
N ARG A 131 -1.68 -6.66 -4.85
CA ARG A 131 -2.84 -6.87 -5.74
C ARG A 131 -2.44 -7.56 -7.05
N GLY A 132 -1.34 -7.13 -7.66
CA GLY A 132 -0.81 -7.78 -8.86
C GLY A 132 -0.45 -9.26 -8.67
N TYR A 133 0.05 -9.65 -7.49
CA TYR A 133 0.29 -11.06 -7.18
C TYR A 133 -1.02 -11.84 -6.94
N ALA A 134 -2.03 -11.22 -6.32
CA ALA A 134 -3.36 -11.81 -6.18
C ALA A 134 -4.02 -12.04 -7.56
N ASP A 135 -3.88 -11.11 -8.50
CA ASP A 135 -4.35 -11.27 -9.88
C ASP A 135 -3.62 -12.42 -10.60
N GLN A 136 -2.30 -12.56 -10.41
CA GLN A 136 -1.54 -13.70 -10.95
C GLN A 136 -1.98 -15.03 -10.33
N LEU A 137 -2.30 -15.06 -9.05
CA LEU A 137 -2.83 -16.24 -8.39
C LEU A 137 -4.21 -16.63 -8.95
N LEU A 138 -5.06 -15.66 -9.27
CA LEU A 138 -6.35 -15.90 -9.93
C LEU A 138 -6.22 -16.47 -11.35
N LEU A 139 -5.15 -16.12 -12.08
CA LEU A 139 -4.86 -16.74 -13.37
C LEU A 139 -4.52 -18.23 -13.24
N LEU A 140 -3.90 -18.64 -12.14
CA LEU A 140 -3.61 -20.05 -11.84
C LEU A 140 -4.84 -20.79 -11.29
N LEU A 141 -5.73 -20.09 -10.58
CA LEU A 141 -6.91 -20.65 -9.92
C LEU A 141 -8.20 -19.98 -10.45
N PRO A 142 -8.53 -20.13 -11.75
CA PRO A 142 -9.61 -19.38 -12.38
C PRO A 142 -10.99 -19.68 -11.79
N ALA A 143 -11.19 -20.86 -11.19
CA ALA A 143 -12.43 -21.24 -10.52
C ALA A 143 -12.80 -20.30 -9.34
N LEU A 144 -11.80 -19.63 -8.74
CA LEU A 144 -12.00 -18.70 -7.62
C LEU A 144 -12.37 -17.27 -8.05
N SER A 145 -12.31 -16.95 -9.35
CA SER A 145 -12.65 -15.62 -9.87
C SER A 145 -14.09 -15.21 -9.54
N SER A 146 -15.05 -16.13 -9.68
CA SER A 146 -16.45 -15.91 -9.34
C SER A 146 -16.65 -15.61 -7.85
N TRP A 147 -15.89 -16.27 -6.98
CA TRP A 147 -15.91 -16.02 -5.55
C TRP A 147 -15.36 -14.65 -5.19
N VAL A 148 -14.26 -14.22 -5.80
CA VAL A 148 -13.71 -12.87 -5.59
C VAL A 148 -14.67 -11.77 -6.05
N GLN A 149 -15.38 -11.99 -7.17
CA GLN A 149 -16.41 -11.05 -7.62
C GLN A 149 -17.60 -11.00 -6.68
N PHE A 150 -18.07 -12.17 -6.22
CA PHE A 150 -19.16 -12.27 -5.25
C PHE A 150 -18.82 -11.56 -3.93
N THR A 151 -17.61 -11.72 -3.42
CA THR A 151 -17.18 -11.05 -2.18
C THR A 151 -17.03 -9.55 -2.35
N ALA A 152 -16.55 -9.09 -3.51
CA ALA A 152 -16.49 -7.67 -3.85
C ALA A 152 -17.89 -7.03 -3.94
N GLN A 153 -18.88 -7.75 -4.47
CA GLN A 153 -20.27 -7.30 -4.49
C GLN A 153 -20.89 -7.27 -3.11
N ALA A 154 -20.67 -8.31 -2.29
CA ALA A 154 -21.18 -8.37 -0.92
C ALA A 154 -20.62 -7.22 -0.06
N SER A 155 -19.35 -6.86 -0.24
CA SER A 155 -18.73 -5.72 0.44
C SER A 155 -19.22 -4.36 -0.09
N GLY A 156 -19.60 -4.26 -1.37
CA GLY A 156 -20.23 -3.06 -1.94
C GLY A 156 -21.72 -2.87 -1.57
N GLN A 157 -22.48 -3.96 -1.39
CA GLN A 157 -23.91 -3.90 -1.08
C GLN A 157 -24.22 -3.52 0.38
N LEU A 158 -23.27 -3.67 1.30
CA LEU A 158 -23.40 -3.19 2.69
C LEU A 158 -23.54 -1.66 2.81
N GLY A 159 -23.32 -0.91 1.72
CA GLY A 159 -23.52 0.55 1.65
C GLY A 159 -24.88 1.00 1.11
N THR A 160 -25.73 0.11 0.60
CA THR A 160 -27.04 0.48 0.06
C THR A 160 -28.15 -0.05 0.97
N THR A 161 -28.46 0.67 2.04
CA THR A 161 -29.75 0.53 2.72
C THR A 161 -30.84 0.99 1.75
N PRO A 162 -31.75 0.11 1.27
CA PRO A 162 -32.94 0.60 0.59
C PRO A 162 -33.78 1.32 1.64
N MET A 163 -33.78 2.65 1.61
CA MET A 163 -34.81 3.42 2.31
C MET A 163 -36.15 3.07 1.68
N LEU A 164 -36.87 2.16 2.32
CA LEU A 164 -38.26 1.86 2.06
C LEU A 164 -39.06 3.12 2.38
N ARG A 165 -39.31 3.94 1.35
CA ARG A 165 -40.12 5.16 1.46
C ARG A 165 -41.57 4.80 1.14
N GLY A 166 -42.40 4.91 2.18
CA GLY A 166 -43.81 5.35 2.17
C GLY A 166 -44.78 4.63 1.25
#